data_AF-A0A1J5V8Q2-F1
#
_entry.id   AF-A0A1J5V8Q2-F1
#
_cell.length_a   1.000
_cell.length_b   1.000
_cell.length_c   1.000
_cell.angle_alpha   90.00
_cell.angle_beta   90.00
_cell.angle_gamma   90.00
#
_symmetry.space_group_name_H-M   'P 1'
#
loop_
_entity.id
_entity.type
_entity.pdbx_description
1 polymer ?
#
loop_
_entity_poly.entity_id
_entity_poly.type
_entity_poly.pdbx_seq_one_letter_code
_entity_poly.pdbx_strand_id
1 'polypeptide(L)'
;MTAFGLGELPGTDLVAAADVVLSESPLPHLPQLPARGIGSDLIGRTAALLDIPIDRGPRGWRVGTQHRAVRDQMDRDLDVLESLWAGKLDAVKVQVAGPWTLAAEIEMRNGHRMITDAGALRDVTDALTEAIHEHREDVERRLAPTVLQIDEPSLDAVMRGSLRGATDAERIPAYPEPEERLAGFGEYLLHAPVMVNVPWQTIDLAALQSTAEKDSFAQLLEHGSRFALAPMQPRAVWNVLDELQTDPAASSFDVWARPAETLLQAAANYRAAAEMEEGLR
;
A
#
# COMPACT_ATOMS: atom_id res chain seq x y z
N MET A 1 -11.23 11.48 -9.12
CA MET A 1 -12.09 10.46 -8.51
C MET A 1 -11.96 9.20 -9.33
N THR A 2 -11.61 8.10 -8.70
CA THR A 2 -11.51 6.77 -9.29
C THR A 2 -11.71 5.71 -8.23
N ALA A 3 -11.97 4.47 -8.67
CA ALA A 3 -11.99 3.31 -7.80
C ALA A 3 -10.86 2.32 -8.15
N PHE A 4 -10.32 1.66 -7.12
CA PHE A 4 -9.19 0.74 -7.29
C PHE A 4 -9.14 -0.35 -6.22
N GLY A 5 -8.39 -1.41 -6.47
CA GLY A 5 -8.00 -2.39 -5.46
C GLY A 5 -6.68 -2.06 -4.78
N LEU A 6 -6.48 -2.52 -3.54
CA LEU A 6 -5.22 -2.27 -2.83
C LEU A 6 -4.03 -3.04 -3.39
N GLY A 7 -4.23 -4.18 -4.05
CA GLY A 7 -3.15 -4.99 -4.61
C GLY A 7 -3.35 -6.48 -4.39
N GLU A 8 -3.59 -6.85 -3.13
CA GLU A 8 -3.71 -8.24 -2.71
C GLU A 8 -4.96 -8.93 -3.25
N LEU A 9 -4.75 -10.12 -3.79
CA LEU A 9 -5.79 -10.98 -4.34
C LEU A 9 -5.60 -12.43 -3.86
N PRO A 10 -6.69 -13.18 -3.68
CA PRO A 10 -6.65 -14.58 -3.26
C PRO A 10 -6.23 -15.51 -4.41
N GLY A 11 -5.67 -16.66 -4.04
CA GLY A 11 -5.26 -17.69 -4.99
C GLY A 11 -3.86 -17.51 -5.56
N THR A 12 -3.53 -18.30 -6.58
CA THR A 12 -2.16 -18.41 -7.12
C THR A 12 -2.06 -18.18 -8.63
N ASP A 13 -3.20 -18.01 -9.31
CA ASP A 13 -3.28 -17.84 -10.76
C ASP A 13 -3.22 -16.34 -11.12
N LEU A 14 -2.05 -15.91 -11.62
CA LEU A 14 -1.82 -14.53 -12.05
C LEU A 14 -2.69 -14.14 -13.24
N VAL A 15 -2.96 -15.05 -14.18
CA VAL A 15 -3.73 -14.72 -15.39
C VAL A 15 -5.18 -14.47 -15.00
N ALA A 16 -5.77 -15.32 -14.17
CA ALA A 16 -7.12 -15.13 -13.67
C ALA A 16 -7.25 -13.86 -12.82
N ALA A 17 -6.25 -13.57 -11.96
CA ALA A 17 -6.23 -12.34 -11.17
C ALA A 17 -6.11 -11.09 -12.06
N ALA A 18 -5.27 -11.13 -13.09
CA ALA A 18 -5.08 -10.04 -14.04
C ALA A 18 -6.33 -9.75 -14.87
N ASP A 19 -7.08 -10.80 -15.26
CA ASP A 19 -8.35 -10.67 -15.97
C ASP A 19 -9.41 -9.97 -15.12
N VAL A 20 -9.54 -10.36 -13.85
CA VAL A 20 -10.46 -9.71 -12.89
C VAL A 20 -10.09 -8.24 -12.69
N VAL A 21 -8.81 -7.92 -12.47
CA VAL A 21 -8.39 -6.54 -12.22
C VAL A 21 -8.63 -5.66 -13.45
N LEU A 22 -8.26 -6.14 -14.64
CA LEU A 22 -8.46 -5.40 -15.89
C LEU A 22 -9.95 -5.16 -16.18
N SER A 23 -10.80 -6.14 -15.88
CA SER A 23 -12.22 -6.09 -16.25
C SER A 23 -13.06 -5.26 -15.28
N GLU A 24 -12.70 -5.23 -13.99
CA GLU A 24 -13.59 -4.73 -12.94
C GLU A 24 -13.07 -3.47 -12.23
N SER A 25 -11.78 -3.14 -12.35
CA SER A 25 -11.17 -2.01 -11.64
C SER A 25 -11.00 -0.80 -12.57
N PRO A 26 -11.61 0.36 -12.26
CA PRO A 26 -11.41 1.58 -13.06
C PRO A 26 -9.96 2.05 -13.14
N LEU A 27 -9.19 1.88 -12.06
CA LEU A 27 -7.74 2.00 -12.07
C LEU A 27 -7.11 0.62 -11.78
N PRO A 28 -6.78 -0.15 -12.84
CA PRO A 28 -6.13 -1.45 -12.71
C PRO A 28 -4.83 -1.36 -11.92
N HIS A 29 -4.53 -2.39 -11.14
CA HIS A 29 -3.34 -2.46 -10.31
C HIS A 29 -2.56 -3.75 -10.53
N LEU A 30 -1.26 -3.77 -10.27
CA LEU A 30 -0.50 -5.02 -10.34
C LEU A 30 -1.09 -6.05 -9.35
N PRO A 31 -1.46 -7.27 -9.76
CA PRO A 31 -1.96 -8.28 -8.83
C PRO A 31 -0.86 -8.78 -7.90
N GLN A 32 -1.12 -8.74 -6.59
CA GLN A 32 -0.28 -9.35 -5.57
C GLN A 32 -0.95 -10.64 -5.08
N LEU A 33 -0.27 -11.77 -5.21
CA LEU A 33 -0.81 -13.10 -4.88
C LEU A 33 0.03 -13.78 -3.78
N PRO A 34 -0.14 -13.41 -2.50
CA PRO A 34 0.67 -13.94 -1.41
C PRO A 34 0.63 -15.47 -1.29
N ALA A 35 -0.46 -16.11 -1.72
CA ALA A 35 -0.60 -17.57 -1.69
C ALA A 35 0.36 -18.30 -2.67
N ARG A 36 1.04 -17.60 -3.59
CA ARG A 36 2.10 -18.18 -4.43
C ARG A 36 3.39 -18.48 -3.64
N GLY A 37 3.46 -18.01 -2.40
CA GLY A 37 4.51 -18.36 -1.44
C GLY A 37 5.50 -17.22 -1.21
N ILE A 38 6.66 -17.59 -0.68
CA ILE A 38 7.71 -16.66 -0.25
C ILE A 38 8.09 -15.73 -1.41
N GLY A 39 8.14 -14.43 -1.15
CA GLY A 39 8.47 -13.43 -2.17
C GLY A 39 7.28 -12.91 -2.95
N SER A 40 6.09 -13.50 -2.79
CA SER A 40 4.85 -13.03 -3.42
C SER A 40 3.98 -12.19 -2.47
N ASP A 41 4.31 -12.17 -1.17
CA ASP A 41 3.75 -11.25 -0.18
C ASP A 41 4.30 -9.83 -0.30
N LEU A 42 3.68 -8.88 0.38
CA LEU A 42 4.00 -7.45 0.33
C LEU A 42 5.49 -7.18 0.55
N ILE A 43 6.04 -7.73 1.63
CA ILE A 43 7.43 -7.48 2.02
C ILE A 43 8.38 -8.15 1.03
N GLY A 44 8.09 -9.41 0.66
CA GLY A 44 8.91 -10.16 -0.27
C GLY A 44 9.01 -9.52 -1.65
N ARG A 45 7.88 -9.05 -2.20
CA ARG A 45 7.86 -8.38 -3.51
C ARG A 45 8.64 -7.07 -3.48
N THR A 46 8.46 -6.25 -2.46
CA THR A 46 9.21 -4.99 -2.33
C THR A 46 10.69 -5.24 -2.07
N ALA A 47 11.03 -6.21 -1.23
CA ALA A 47 12.41 -6.61 -0.95
C ALA A 47 13.15 -7.10 -2.19
N ALA A 48 12.45 -7.66 -3.18
CA ALA A 48 13.01 -8.05 -4.47
C ALA A 48 13.51 -6.85 -5.28
N LEU A 49 12.90 -5.68 -5.11
CA LEU A 49 13.24 -4.46 -5.85
C LEU A 49 14.49 -3.79 -5.26
N LEU A 50 14.66 -3.84 -3.94
CA LEU A 50 15.74 -3.17 -3.22
C LEU A 50 17.13 -3.65 -3.65
N ASP A 51 18.11 -2.76 -3.70
CA ASP A 51 19.54 -3.09 -3.90
C ASP A 51 20.18 -3.76 -2.66
N ILE A 52 19.52 -3.67 -1.50
CA ILE A 52 19.89 -4.36 -0.26
C ILE A 52 19.55 -5.84 -0.40
N PRO A 53 20.51 -6.79 -0.22
CA PRO A 53 20.21 -8.21 -0.30
C PRO A 53 19.30 -8.60 0.86
N ILE A 54 18.06 -8.94 0.57
CA ILE A 54 17.08 -9.42 1.55
C ILE A 54 16.74 -10.89 1.25
N ASP A 55 16.87 -11.73 2.28
CA ASP A 55 16.61 -13.17 2.22
C ASP A 55 15.56 -13.55 3.28
N ARG A 56 14.88 -14.69 3.06
CA ARG A 56 14.02 -15.28 4.09
C ARG A 56 14.87 -15.93 5.18
N GLY A 57 14.73 -15.47 6.41
CA GLY A 57 15.28 -16.09 7.62
C GLY A 57 14.27 -16.98 8.36
N PRO A 58 14.66 -17.60 9.49
CA PRO A 58 13.75 -18.43 10.29
C PRO A 58 12.60 -17.65 10.94
N ARG A 59 12.82 -16.37 11.28
CA ARG A 59 11.87 -15.53 12.02
C ARG A 59 11.11 -14.53 11.14
N GLY A 60 11.70 -14.14 10.00
CA GLY A 60 11.13 -13.13 9.13
C GLY A 60 12.00 -12.90 7.90
N TRP A 61 11.91 -11.70 7.34
CA TRP A 61 12.84 -11.20 6.34
C TRP A 61 14.10 -10.71 7.03
N ARG A 62 15.26 -10.89 6.40
CA ARG A 62 16.53 -10.44 6.96
C ARG A 62 17.50 -9.98 5.88
N VAL A 63 18.44 -9.13 6.26
CA VAL A 63 19.59 -8.79 5.42
C VAL A 63 20.43 -10.05 5.17
N GLY A 64 20.52 -10.42 3.90
CA GLY A 64 21.17 -11.59 3.36
C GLY A 64 22.58 -11.33 2.83
N THR A 65 23.01 -12.23 1.95
CA THR A 65 24.31 -12.17 1.26
C THR A 65 24.18 -12.28 -0.26
N GLN A 66 23.02 -12.68 -0.77
CA GLN A 66 22.76 -12.87 -2.20
C GLN A 66 21.34 -12.41 -2.54
N HIS A 67 21.12 -12.07 -3.81
CA HIS A 67 19.92 -11.39 -4.33
C HIS A 67 18.99 -12.26 -5.19
N ARG A 68 19.21 -13.57 -5.26
CA ARG A 68 18.88 -14.31 -6.50
C ARG A 68 17.50 -14.93 -6.60
N ALA A 69 16.86 -15.35 -5.50
CA ALA A 69 15.64 -16.16 -5.63
C ALA A 69 14.35 -15.32 -5.80
N VAL A 70 14.36 -14.05 -5.36
CA VAL A 70 13.13 -13.23 -5.26
C VAL A 70 12.95 -12.30 -6.48
N ARG A 71 14.05 -11.81 -7.07
CA ARG A 71 14.02 -10.91 -8.24
C ARG A 71 13.32 -11.50 -9.46
N ASP A 72 13.62 -12.76 -9.78
CA ASP A 72 13.10 -13.43 -10.98
C ASP A 72 11.56 -13.54 -11.01
N GLN A 73 10.87 -13.46 -9.86
CA GLN A 73 9.41 -13.57 -9.84
C GLN A 73 8.71 -12.31 -10.33
N MET A 74 9.20 -11.12 -9.96
CA MET A 74 8.59 -9.85 -10.38
C MET A 74 8.69 -9.67 -11.88
N ASP A 75 9.87 -9.89 -12.46
CA ASP A 75 10.08 -9.75 -13.91
C ASP A 75 9.17 -10.70 -14.70
N ARG A 76 9.05 -11.96 -14.26
CA ARG A 76 8.15 -12.94 -14.88
C ARG A 76 6.68 -12.54 -14.76
N ASP A 77 6.27 -11.98 -13.63
CA ASP A 77 4.91 -11.50 -13.45
C ASP A 77 4.64 -10.30 -14.38
N LEU A 78 5.59 -9.37 -14.53
CA LEU A 78 5.49 -8.24 -15.45
C LEU A 78 5.45 -8.68 -16.92
N ASP A 79 6.24 -9.69 -17.33
CA ASP A 79 6.19 -10.25 -18.68
C ASP A 79 4.78 -10.82 -19.01
N VAL A 80 4.17 -11.51 -18.04
CA VAL A 80 2.81 -12.04 -18.19
C VAL A 80 1.80 -10.88 -18.30
N LEU A 81 1.89 -9.89 -17.42
CA LEU A 81 0.98 -8.74 -17.45
C LEU A 81 1.13 -7.92 -18.73
N GLU A 82 2.35 -7.72 -19.22
CA GLU A 82 2.64 -7.07 -20.50
C GLU A 82 1.92 -7.78 -21.65
N SER A 83 2.00 -9.12 -21.71
CA SER A 83 1.31 -9.91 -22.72
C SER A 83 -0.23 -9.78 -22.66
N LEU A 84 -0.79 -9.56 -21.47
CA LEU A 84 -2.24 -9.49 -21.25
C LEU A 84 -2.79 -8.07 -21.42
N TRP A 85 -2.03 -7.04 -21.05
CA TRP A 85 -2.51 -5.67 -20.84
C TRP A 85 -1.93 -4.63 -21.79
N ALA A 86 -0.89 -4.95 -22.56
CA ALA A 86 -0.25 -3.99 -23.47
C ALA A 86 -1.28 -3.27 -24.36
N GLY A 87 -1.25 -1.93 -24.32
CA GLY A 87 -2.14 -1.07 -25.09
C GLY A 87 -3.60 -1.03 -24.64
N LYS A 88 -3.93 -1.54 -23.44
CA LYS A 88 -5.30 -1.56 -22.88
C LYS A 88 -5.51 -0.60 -21.70
N LEU A 89 -4.44 0.02 -21.20
CA LEU A 89 -4.45 0.80 -19.96
C LEU A 89 -4.07 2.25 -20.23
N ASP A 90 -4.81 3.19 -19.67
CA ASP A 90 -4.43 4.61 -19.63
C ASP A 90 -3.50 4.91 -18.43
N ALA A 91 -3.66 4.15 -17.35
CA ALA A 91 -2.81 4.20 -16.16
C ALA A 91 -2.84 2.85 -15.43
N VAL A 92 -1.82 2.57 -14.62
CA VAL A 92 -1.75 1.37 -13.77
C VAL A 92 -1.25 1.73 -12.37
N LYS A 93 -1.91 1.20 -11.34
CA LYS A 93 -1.45 1.36 -9.97
C LYS A 93 -0.40 0.30 -9.62
N VAL A 94 0.71 0.75 -9.04
CA VAL A 94 1.74 -0.11 -8.44
C VAL A 94 1.72 0.10 -6.92
N GLN A 95 2.08 -0.94 -6.17
CA GLN A 95 2.12 -0.85 -4.71
C GLN A 95 3.38 -1.52 -4.15
N VAL A 96 3.90 -0.93 -3.07
CA VAL A 96 5.09 -1.40 -2.35
C VAL A 96 4.90 -1.24 -0.85
N ALA A 97 5.61 -2.04 -0.06
CA ALA A 97 5.76 -1.80 1.37
C ALA A 97 6.49 -0.46 1.60
N GLY A 98 6.00 0.34 2.53
CA GLY A 98 6.65 1.58 2.93
C GLY A 98 7.88 1.39 3.82
N PRO A 99 8.69 2.45 4.00
CA PRO A 99 9.95 2.37 4.71
C PRO A 99 9.78 1.96 6.19
N TRP A 100 8.69 2.35 6.85
CA TRP A 100 8.47 2.01 8.25
C TRP A 100 8.17 0.54 8.43
N THR A 101 7.32 0.00 7.56
CA THR A 101 6.98 -1.43 7.54
C THR A 101 8.17 -2.27 7.15
N LEU A 102 8.94 -1.88 6.12
CA LEU A 102 10.19 -2.58 5.77
C LEU A 102 11.17 -2.59 6.95
N ALA A 103 11.39 -1.43 7.57
CA ALA A 103 12.31 -1.35 8.69
C ALA A 103 11.83 -2.13 9.93
N ALA A 104 10.52 -2.22 10.12
CA ALA A 104 9.91 -3.01 11.18
C ALA A 104 10.00 -4.51 10.91
N GLU A 105 9.95 -4.97 9.65
CA GLU A 105 9.87 -6.40 9.32
C GLU A 105 11.22 -7.04 8.94
N ILE A 106 12.21 -6.25 8.55
CA ILE A 106 13.52 -6.76 8.13
C ILE A 106 14.50 -6.79 9.31
N GLU A 107 15.04 -7.97 9.60
CA GLU A 107 16.11 -8.20 10.56
C GLU A 107 17.49 -7.91 9.95
N MET A 108 18.34 -7.18 10.67
CA MET A 108 19.76 -7.04 10.38
C MET A 108 20.52 -8.32 10.74
N ARG A 109 21.79 -8.42 10.35
CA ARG A 109 22.64 -9.59 10.61
C ARG A 109 22.84 -9.91 12.10
N ASN A 110 22.68 -8.92 12.98
CA ASN A 110 22.76 -9.06 14.43
C ASN A 110 21.43 -9.55 15.06
N GLY A 111 20.37 -9.74 14.27
CA GLY A 111 19.06 -10.21 14.72
C GLY A 111 18.09 -9.11 15.17
N HIS A 112 18.54 -7.85 15.24
CA HIS A 112 17.67 -6.71 15.52
C HIS A 112 16.97 -6.23 14.26
N ARG A 113 15.77 -5.64 14.38
CA ARG A 113 15.04 -5.07 13.22
C ARG A 113 15.70 -3.77 12.75
N MET A 114 15.68 -3.49 11.45
CA MET A 114 16.33 -2.28 10.88
C MET A 114 15.82 -0.98 11.52
N ILE A 115 14.57 -0.94 11.97
CA ILE A 115 13.99 0.22 12.68
C ILE A 115 14.73 0.59 13.98
N THR A 116 15.51 -0.32 14.55
CA THR A 116 16.30 -0.08 15.77
C THR A 116 17.60 0.69 15.53
N ASP A 117 18.01 0.83 14.26
CA ASP A 117 19.22 1.54 13.86
C ASP A 117 18.86 2.65 12.87
N ALA A 118 19.14 3.90 13.24
CA ALA A 118 18.79 5.06 12.42
C ALA A 118 19.54 5.08 11.06
N GLY A 119 20.73 4.48 10.99
CA GLY A 119 21.48 4.30 9.75
C GLY A 119 20.80 3.28 8.86
N ALA A 120 20.45 2.10 9.40
CA ALA A 120 19.73 1.08 8.64
C ALA A 120 18.35 1.56 8.15
N LEU A 121 17.62 2.31 8.98
CA LEU A 121 16.36 2.95 8.57
C LEU A 121 16.55 3.96 7.44
N ARG A 122 17.64 4.73 7.45
CA ARG A 122 17.99 5.62 6.33
C ARG A 122 18.32 4.82 5.08
N ASP A 123 19.22 3.84 5.20
CA ASP A 123 19.68 3.02 4.08
C ASP A 123 18.51 2.32 3.38
N VAL A 124 17.54 1.75 4.12
CA VAL A 124 16.35 1.12 3.50
C VAL A 124 15.39 2.12 2.88
N THR A 125 15.31 3.35 3.42
CA THR A 125 14.48 4.42 2.83
C THR A 125 15.08 4.89 1.51
N ASP A 126 16.39 5.10 1.47
CA ASP A 126 17.12 5.51 0.27
C ASP A 126 17.05 4.42 -0.80
N ALA A 127 17.31 3.15 -0.43
CA ALA A 127 17.17 2.01 -1.31
C ALA A 127 15.75 1.84 -1.86
N LEU A 128 14.71 2.06 -1.03
CA LEU A 128 13.32 1.99 -1.47
C LEU A 128 12.99 3.10 -2.47
N THR A 129 13.53 4.30 -2.28
CA THR A 129 13.29 5.44 -3.17
C THR A 129 13.79 5.12 -4.59
N GLU A 130 15.04 4.65 -4.71
CA GLU A 130 15.61 4.25 -5.99
C GLU A 130 14.86 3.06 -6.61
N ALA A 131 14.55 2.04 -5.80
CA ALA A 131 13.81 0.86 -6.25
C ALA A 131 12.41 1.19 -6.79
N ILE A 132 11.71 2.16 -6.18
CA ILE A 132 10.40 2.64 -6.67
C ILE A 132 10.57 3.35 -8.01
N HIS A 133 11.58 4.20 -8.17
CA HIS A 133 11.84 4.88 -9.43
C HIS A 133 12.10 3.89 -10.57
N GLU A 134 13.01 2.95 -10.37
CA GLU A 134 13.33 1.91 -11.36
C GLU A 134 12.12 1.02 -11.68
N HIS A 135 11.37 0.60 -10.65
CA HIS A 135 10.19 -0.24 -10.84
C HIS A 135 9.08 0.47 -11.61
N ARG A 136 8.83 1.75 -11.30
CA ARG A 136 7.84 2.55 -12.03
C ARG A 136 8.27 2.73 -13.48
N GLU A 137 9.53 3.07 -13.75
CA GLU A 137 10.03 3.21 -15.13
C GLU A 137 9.84 1.91 -15.94
N ASP A 138 10.16 0.75 -15.36
CA ASP A 138 9.98 -0.54 -16.04
C ASP A 138 8.50 -0.85 -16.31
N VAL A 139 7.62 -0.59 -15.33
CA VAL A 139 6.17 -0.78 -15.49
C VAL A 139 5.60 0.17 -16.54
N GLU A 140 6.01 1.45 -16.53
CA GLU A 140 5.55 2.46 -17.48
C GLU A 140 5.96 2.14 -18.91
N ARG A 141 7.18 1.61 -19.08
CA ARG A 141 7.69 1.15 -20.37
C ARG A 141 6.88 -0.02 -20.93
N ARG A 142 6.40 -0.93 -20.08
CA ARG A 142 5.69 -2.15 -20.49
C ARG A 142 4.18 -1.98 -20.63
N LEU A 143 3.57 -1.17 -19.76
CA LEU A 143 2.12 -1.14 -19.54
C LEU A 143 1.52 0.24 -19.82
N ALA A 144 1.69 1.17 -18.88
CA ALA A 144 1.05 2.49 -18.86
C ALA A 144 1.66 3.37 -17.74
N PRO A 145 1.45 4.70 -17.77
CA PRO A 145 1.80 5.60 -16.67
C PRO A 145 1.37 5.08 -15.29
N THR A 146 2.22 5.25 -14.27
CA THR A 146 2.00 4.64 -12.96
C THR A 146 1.40 5.58 -11.92
N VAL A 147 0.54 5.01 -11.07
CA VAL A 147 0.09 5.60 -9.80
C VAL A 147 0.71 4.78 -8.65
N LEU A 148 1.39 5.43 -7.71
CA LEU A 148 2.06 4.74 -6.60
C LEU A 148 1.16 4.64 -5.37
N GLN A 149 1.10 3.45 -4.78
CA GLN A 149 0.60 3.21 -3.43
C GLN A 149 1.73 2.72 -2.53
N ILE A 150 1.79 3.26 -1.31
CA ILE A 150 2.72 2.84 -0.26
C ILE A 150 1.89 2.20 0.85
N ASP A 151 2.17 0.93 1.12
CA ASP A 151 1.49 0.14 2.14
C ASP A 151 2.30 0.15 3.43
N GLU A 152 1.68 0.68 4.48
CA GLU A 152 2.31 0.88 5.79
C GLU A 152 1.50 0.21 6.93
N PRO A 153 1.29 -1.13 6.88
CA PRO A 153 0.50 -1.85 7.89
C PRO A 153 1.10 -1.78 9.30
N SER A 154 2.42 -1.57 9.43
CA SER A 154 3.08 -1.47 10.74
C SER A 154 3.10 -0.06 11.32
N LEU A 155 2.64 0.96 10.57
CA LEU A 155 2.81 2.38 10.93
C LEU A 155 2.21 2.74 12.29
N ASP A 156 1.03 2.22 12.57
CA ASP A 156 0.32 2.50 13.81
C ASP A 156 1.06 1.90 15.02
N ALA A 157 1.67 0.73 14.87
CA ALA A 157 2.53 0.14 15.90
C ALA A 157 3.87 0.87 16.04
N VAL A 158 4.43 1.38 14.94
CA VAL A 158 5.63 2.21 14.90
C VAL A 158 5.40 3.53 15.64
N MET A 159 4.31 4.23 15.34
CA MET A 159 3.96 5.51 15.97
C MET A 159 3.72 5.39 17.46
N ARG A 160 3.15 4.26 17.92
CA ARG A 160 2.92 4.00 19.34
C ARG A 160 4.09 3.33 20.07
N GLY A 161 5.12 2.91 19.35
CA GLY A 161 6.23 2.14 19.93
C GLY A 161 5.76 0.80 20.53
N SER A 162 4.78 0.16 19.90
CA SER A 162 4.20 -1.12 20.32
C SER A 162 4.71 -2.32 19.52
N LEU A 163 5.72 -2.11 18.66
CA LEU A 163 6.42 -3.19 17.98
C LEU A 163 7.13 -4.09 18.99
N ARG A 164 7.07 -5.40 18.78
CA ARG A 164 7.83 -6.36 19.57
C ARG A 164 9.27 -6.40 19.08
N GLY A 165 10.22 -6.26 20.00
CA GLY A 165 11.64 -6.48 19.73
C GLY A 165 11.95 -7.96 19.45
N ALA A 166 13.20 -8.25 19.05
CA ALA A 166 13.67 -9.62 18.84
C ALA A 166 13.65 -10.44 20.14
N THR A 167 13.79 -9.76 21.28
CA THR A 167 13.61 -10.29 22.64
C THR A 167 12.56 -9.47 23.41
N ASP A 168 11.95 -10.08 24.44
CA ASP A 168 10.96 -9.37 25.29
C ASP A 168 11.53 -8.15 26.03
N ALA A 169 12.85 -8.08 26.19
CA ALA A 169 13.54 -6.97 26.84
C ALA A 169 13.89 -5.83 25.87
N GLU A 170 13.85 -6.08 24.56
CA GLU A 170 14.15 -5.08 23.55
C GLU A 170 12.93 -4.21 23.30
N ARG A 171 13.10 -2.91 23.56
CA ARG A 171 12.08 -1.90 23.34
C ARG A 171 12.42 -1.08 22.10
N ILE A 172 11.55 -1.12 21.10
CA ILE A 172 11.63 -0.28 19.92
C ILE A 172 10.96 1.07 20.26
N PRO A 173 11.64 2.21 20.09
CA PRO A 173 11.06 3.52 20.40
C PRO A 173 9.89 3.85 19.49
N ALA A 174 9.00 4.72 19.97
CA ALA A 174 7.92 5.28 19.18
C ALA A 174 8.46 6.33 18.19
N TYR A 175 7.88 6.37 16.98
CA TYR A 175 8.14 7.40 15.97
C TYR A 175 6.85 8.18 15.68
N PRO A 176 6.52 9.22 16.47
CA PRO A 176 5.21 9.87 16.43
C PRO A 176 4.99 10.76 15.19
N GLU A 177 6.06 11.15 14.50
CA GLU A 177 6.03 12.02 13.32
C GLU A 177 6.62 11.26 12.12
N PRO A 178 5.87 10.33 11.50
CA PRO A 178 6.37 9.50 10.42
C PRO A 178 6.53 10.23 9.07
N GLU A 179 5.94 11.42 8.94
CA GLU A 179 5.71 12.13 7.67
C GLU A 179 7.00 12.56 6.98
N GLU A 180 8.03 13.00 7.72
CA GLU A 180 9.30 13.45 7.14
C GLU A 180 9.91 12.39 6.23
N ARG A 181 9.81 11.12 6.64
CA ARG A 181 10.34 9.98 5.88
C ARG A 181 9.45 9.58 4.71
N LEU A 182 8.15 9.78 4.83
CA LEU A 182 7.20 9.51 3.76
C LEU A 182 7.20 10.63 2.70
N ALA A 183 7.60 11.84 3.05
CA ALA A 183 7.63 12.99 2.14
C ALA A 183 8.60 12.82 0.95
N GLY A 184 9.61 11.94 1.07
CA GLY A 184 10.60 11.68 0.03
C GLY A 184 10.08 10.97 -1.22
N PHE A 185 8.91 10.33 -1.16
CA PHE A 185 8.40 9.47 -2.25
C PHE A 185 7.55 10.21 -3.31
N GLY A 186 7.48 11.54 -3.25
CA GLY A 186 6.70 12.34 -4.20
C GLY A 186 5.18 12.16 -4.02
N GLU A 187 4.44 12.02 -5.13
CA GLU A 187 3.00 11.75 -5.10
C GLU A 187 2.74 10.25 -4.95
N TYR A 188 2.06 9.87 -3.86
CA TYR A 188 1.66 8.51 -3.56
C TYR A 188 0.32 8.49 -2.79
N LEU A 189 -0.37 7.36 -2.89
CA LEU A 189 -1.45 6.97 -1.99
C LEU A 189 -0.87 6.22 -0.79
N LEU A 190 -1.09 6.68 0.43
CA LEU A 190 -0.77 5.93 1.63
C LEU A 190 -1.91 4.97 2.00
N HIS A 191 -1.61 3.69 2.15
CA HIS A 191 -2.51 2.72 2.79
C HIS A 191 -1.94 2.30 4.14
N ALA A 192 -2.53 2.81 5.22
CA ALA A 192 -2.10 2.56 6.59
C ALA A 192 -3.31 2.43 7.54
N PRO A 193 -3.17 1.75 8.69
CA PRO A 193 -4.23 1.63 9.69
C PRO A 193 -4.43 2.90 10.54
N VAL A 194 -3.63 3.94 10.31
CA VAL A 194 -3.67 5.22 11.03
C VAL A 194 -3.59 6.37 10.04
N MET A 195 -4.26 7.49 10.35
CA MET A 195 -4.16 8.72 9.56
C MET A 195 -2.93 9.53 9.97
N VAL A 196 -2.25 10.07 8.98
CA VAL A 196 -1.07 10.95 9.14
C VAL A 196 -1.18 12.13 8.17
N ASN A 197 -0.36 13.15 8.34
CA ASN A 197 -0.43 14.35 7.49
C ASN A 197 0.25 14.12 6.13
N VAL A 198 -0.41 13.37 5.25
CA VAL A 198 0.04 13.08 3.87
C VAL A 198 -1.01 13.51 2.84
N PRO A 199 -0.59 13.85 1.60
CA PRO A 199 -1.50 14.43 0.61
C PRO A 199 -2.63 13.50 0.14
N TRP A 200 -2.43 12.18 0.15
CA TRP A 200 -3.42 11.23 -0.31
C TRP A 200 -3.33 9.91 0.48
N GLN A 201 -4.45 9.49 1.11
CA GLN A 201 -4.46 8.30 1.95
C GLN A 201 -5.79 7.55 1.93
N THR A 202 -5.77 6.25 2.25
CA THR A 202 -6.98 5.46 2.43
C THR A 202 -7.60 5.70 3.80
N ILE A 203 -8.92 5.60 3.90
CA ILE A 203 -9.64 5.64 5.18
C ILE A 203 -10.85 4.71 5.15
N ASP A 204 -11.17 4.16 6.32
CA ASP A 204 -12.44 3.49 6.57
C ASP A 204 -13.28 4.33 7.53
N LEU A 205 -14.21 5.11 7.00
CA LEU A 205 -15.07 5.99 7.80
C LEU A 205 -15.89 5.21 8.83
N ALA A 206 -16.24 3.95 8.54
CA ALA A 206 -16.97 3.10 9.47
C ALA A 206 -16.10 2.66 10.67
N ALA A 207 -14.77 2.73 10.56
CA ALA A 207 -13.84 2.42 11.63
C ALA A 207 -13.57 3.61 12.57
N LEU A 208 -13.97 4.83 12.21
CA LEU A 208 -13.79 6.01 13.07
C LEU A 208 -14.79 5.97 14.23
N GLN A 209 -14.32 5.56 15.41
CA GLN A 209 -15.18 5.38 16.60
C GLN A 209 -15.10 6.57 17.55
N SER A 210 -13.97 7.27 17.60
CA SER A 210 -13.72 8.34 18.58
C SER A 210 -13.90 9.74 17.98
N THR A 211 -14.22 10.71 18.84
CA THR A 211 -14.27 12.13 18.45
C THR A 211 -12.91 12.63 17.95
N ALA A 212 -11.81 12.19 18.56
CA ALA A 212 -10.46 12.59 18.16
C ALA A 212 -10.10 12.13 16.73
N GLU A 213 -10.49 10.92 16.34
CA GLU A 213 -10.30 10.42 14.96
C GLU A 213 -11.13 11.21 13.96
N LYS A 214 -12.39 11.51 14.30
CA LYS A 214 -13.28 12.35 13.49
C LYS A 214 -12.73 13.76 13.29
N ASP A 215 -12.26 14.39 14.36
CA ASP A 215 -11.66 15.73 14.33
C ASP A 215 -10.37 15.74 13.50
N SER A 216 -9.54 14.70 13.63
CA SER A 216 -8.31 14.54 12.82
C SER A 216 -8.63 14.39 11.34
N PHE A 217 -9.65 13.60 10.98
CA PHE A 217 -10.09 13.47 9.59
C PHE A 217 -10.58 14.80 9.01
N ALA A 218 -11.44 15.52 9.73
CA ALA A 218 -11.93 16.84 9.32
C ALA A 218 -10.77 17.84 9.11
N GLN A 219 -9.83 17.87 10.06
CA GLN A 219 -8.65 18.72 9.95
C GLN A 219 -7.77 18.37 8.74
N LEU A 220 -7.56 17.09 8.45
CA LEU A 220 -6.78 16.67 7.28
C LEU A 220 -7.46 17.02 5.96
N LEU A 221 -8.79 16.87 5.89
CA LEU A 221 -9.60 17.31 4.76
C LEU A 221 -9.49 18.82 4.52
N GLU A 222 -9.63 19.64 5.57
CA GLU A 222 -9.51 21.10 5.48
C GLU A 222 -8.11 21.56 5.01
N HIS A 223 -7.05 20.81 5.37
CA HIS A 223 -5.69 21.06 4.89
C HIS A 223 -5.44 20.55 3.46
N GLY A 224 -6.45 19.98 2.80
CA GLY A 224 -6.38 19.55 1.39
C GLY A 224 -5.90 18.12 1.19
N SER A 225 -5.88 17.28 2.23
CA SER A 225 -5.60 15.85 2.08
C SER A 225 -6.73 15.19 1.30
N ARG A 226 -6.39 14.43 0.26
CA ARG A 226 -7.32 13.61 -0.50
C ARG A 226 -7.50 12.27 0.19
N PHE A 227 -8.71 11.71 0.12
CA PHE A 227 -9.00 10.41 0.71
C PHE A 227 -9.58 9.42 -0.29
N ALA A 228 -9.09 8.18 -0.20
CA ALA A 228 -9.75 7.02 -0.77
C ALA A 228 -10.60 6.34 0.31
N LEU A 229 -11.92 6.34 0.13
CA LEU A 229 -12.85 5.80 1.11
C LEU A 229 -13.04 4.30 0.93
N ALA A 230 -13.25 3.60 2.04
CA ALA A 230 -13.70 2.23 1.99
C ALA A 230 -15.17 2.15 1.54
N PRO A 231 -15.64 1.05 0.91
CA PRO A 231 -16.97 0.98 0.34
C PRO A 231 -18.05 1.08 1.42
N MET A 232 -18.98 2.02 1.23
CA MET A 232 -20.19 2.22 2.04
C MET A 232 -21.28 2.89 1.20
N GLN A 233 -22.50 3.01 1.70
CA GLN A 233 -23.55 3.71 0.95
C GLN A 233 -23.19 5.20 0.79
N PRO A 234 -23.33 5.80 -0.41
CA PRO A 234 -23.00 7.22 -0.63
C PRO A 234 -23.68 8.16 0.38
N ARG A 235 -24.94 7.90 0.73
CA ARG A 235 -25.67 8.66 1.75
C ARG A 235 -25.00 8.64 3.12
N ALA A 236 -24.35 7.54 3.49
CA ALA A 236 -23.65 7.44 4.76
C ALA A 236 -22.37 8.29 4.77
N VAL A 237 -21.68 8.44 3.62
CA VAL A 237 -20.56 9.38 3.48
C VAL A 237 -21.05 10.81 3.72
N TRP A 238 -22.14 11.21 3.07
CA TRP A 238 -22.70 12.56 3.22
C TRP A 238 -23.13 12.87 4.65
N ASN A 239 -23.77 11.91 5.34
CA ASN A 239 -24.12 12.09 6.75
C ASN A 239 -22.87 12.33 7.63
N VAL A 240 -21.76 11.64 7.37
CA VAL A 240 -20.51 11.84 8.12
C VAL A 240 -19.94 13.23 7.84
N LEU A 241 -19.93 13.69 6.59
CA LEU A 241 -19.43 15.01 6.25
C LEU A 241 -20.29 16.13 6.82
N ASP A 242 -21.62 15.96 6.81
CA ASP A 242 -22.57 16.87 7.45
C ASP A 242 -22.34 16.96 8.98
N GLU A 243 -22.10 15.82 9.64
CA GLU A 243 -21.74 15.78 11.07
C GLU A 243 -20.46 16.56 11.38
N LEU A 244 -19.49 16.51 10.46
CA LEU A 244 -18.18 17.18 10.58
C LEU A 244 -18.20 18.64 10.10
N GLN A 245 -19.34 19.12 9.60
CA GLN A 245 -19.48 20.47 9.01
C GLN A 245 -18.49 20.74 7.88
N THR A 246 -18.05 19.70 7.18
CA THR A 246 -17.13 19.80 6.05
C THR A 246 -17.91 19.95 4.74
N ASP A 247 -17.51 20.88 3.87
CA ASP A 247 -18.20 21.10 2.59
C ASP A 247 -18.03 19.87 1.65
N PRO A 248 -19.10 19.13 1.36
CA PRO A 248 -19.04 17.96 0.49
C PRO A 248 -18.67 18.33 -0.95
N ALA A 249 -19.06 19.52 -1.42
CA ALA A 249 -18.84 19.97 -2.79
C ALA A 249 -17.38 20.39 -3.04
N ALA A 250 -16.60 20.63 -1.97
CA ALA A 250 -15.19 20.95 -2.05
C ALA A 250 -14.28 19.70 -2.04
N SER A 251 -14.83 18.52 -1.74
CA SER A 251 -14.07 17.30 -1.48
C SER A 251 -14.37 16.21 -2.51
N SER A 252 -13.38 15.84 -3.31
CA SER A 252 -13.47 14.71 -4.23
C SER A 252 -12.87 13.46 -3.58
N PHE A 253 -13.63 12.37 -3.52
CA PHE A 253 -13.20 11.12 -2.88
C PHE A 253 -12.92 10.05 -3.92
N ASP A 254 -11.81 9.34 -3.75
CA ASP A 254 -11.57 8.07 -4.44
C ASP A 254 -12.18 6.92 -3.62
N VAL A 255 -12.29 5.71 -4.17
CA VAL A 255 -12.83 4.55 -3.44
C VAL A 255 -11.91 3.35 -3.59
N TRP A 256 -11.52 2.72 -2.48
CA TRP A 256 -10.72 1.50 -2.52
C TRP A 256 -11.60 0.28 -2.25
N ALA A 257 -11.31 -0.85 -2.90
CA ALA A 257 -12.06 -2.09 -2.74
C ALA A 257 -11.53 -2.94 -1.58
N ARG A 258 -12.43 -3.49 -0.77
CA ARG A 258 -12.08 -4.36 0.38
C ARG A 258 -11.33 -5.62 -0.08
N PRO A 259 -10.46 -6.19 0.77
CA PRO A 259 -9.86 -7.49 0.51
C PRO A 259 -10.93 -8.58 0.35
N ALA A 260 -10.58 -9.65 -0.34
CA ALA A 260 -11.50 -10.73 -0.67
C ALA A 260 -10.85 -12.11 -0.45
N GLU A 261 -11.65 -13.10 -0.07
CA GLU A 261 -11.20 -14.48 0.11
C GLU A 261 -11.21 -15.28 -1.20
N THR A 262 -11.95 -14.81 -2.21
CA THR A 262 -12.02 -15.43 -3.55
C THR A 262 -11.96 -14.38 -4.66
N LEU A 263 -11.52 -14.78 -5.86
CA LEU A 263 -11.49 -13.86 -7.02
C LEU A 263 -12.88 -13.38 -7.43
N LEU A 264 -13.92 -14.22 -7.27
CA LEU A 264 -15.30 -13.81 -7.52
C LEU A 264 -15.75 -12.70 -6.56
N GLN A 265 -15.37 -12.82 -5.28
CA GLN A 265 -15.63 -11.76 -4.31
C GLN A 265 -14.79 -10.51 -4.58
N ALA A 266 -13.54 -10.65 -5.03
CA ALA A 266 -12.72 -9.51 -5.43
C ALA A 266 -13.37 -8.71 -6.57
N ALA A 267 -13.84 -9.41 -7.62
CA ALA A 267 -14.60 -8.80 -8.72
C ALA A 267 -15.86 -8.07 -8.23
N ALA A 268 -16.60 -8.66 -7.29
CA ALA A 268 -17.76 -8.00 -6.68
C ALA A 268 -17.37 -6.75 -5.87
N ASN A 269 -16.26 -6.81 -5.12
CA ASN A 269 -15.76 -5.68 -4.34
C ASN A 269 -15.29 -4.53 -5.24
N TYR A 270 -14.65 -4.82 -6.38
CA TYR A 270 -14.26 -3.80 -7.36
C TYR A 270 -15.47 -3.11 -7.98
N ARG A 271 -16.49 -3.86 -8.38
CA ARG A 271 -17.75 -3.29 -8.87
C ARG A 271 -18.43 -2.42 -7.83
N ALA A 272 -18.52 -2.88 -6.59
CA ALA A 272 -19.11 -2.08 -5.51
C ALA A 272 -18.34 -0.78 -5.26
N ALA A 273 -17.00 -0.80 -5.35
CA ALA A 273 -16.18 0.40 -5.24
C ALA A 273 -16.40 1.37 -6.41
N ALA A 274 -16.50 0.85 -7.65
CA ALA A 274 -16.79 1.65 -8.84
C ALA A 274 -18.20 2.27 -8.78
N GLU A 275 -19.22 1.50 -8.40
CA GLU A 275 -20.60 1.98 -8.23
C GLU A 275 -20.69 3.07 -7.15
N MET A 276 -19.95 2.91 -6.04
CA MET A 276 -19.88 3.94 -5.00
C MET A 276 -19.20 5.21 -5.51
N GLU A 277 -18.07 5.08 -6.22
CA GLU A 277 -17.36 6.24 -6.78
C GLU A 277 -18.25 7.01 -7.76
N GLU A 278 -18.99 6.31 -8.60
CA GLU A 278 -19.94 6.92 -9.53
C GLU A 278 -21.09 7.63 -8.79
N GLY A 279 -21.55 7.07 -7.66
CA GLY A 279 -22.56 7.69 -6.79
C GLY A 279 -22.05 8.85 -5.93
N LEU A 280 -20.73 9.08 -5.85
CA LEU A 280 -20.12 10.23 -5.18
C LEU A 280 -19.86 11.41 -6.13
N ARG A 281 -19.99 11.20 -7.45
CA ARG A 281 -19.91 12.25 -8.47
C ARG A 281 -21.21 13.06 -8.56
#